data_AF-A0A099Y9Z1-F1
#
_entry.id   AF-A0A099Y9Z1-F1
#
_cell.length_a   1.000
_cell.length_b   1.000
_cell.length_c   1.000
_cell.angle_alpha   90.00
_cell.angle_beta   90.00
_cell.angle_gamma   90.00
#
_symmetry.space_group_name_H-M   'P 1'
#
loop_
_entity.id
_entity.type
_entity.pdbx_description
1 polymer ?
#
loop_
_entity_poly.entity_id
_entity_poly.type
_entity_poly.pdbx_seq_one_letter_code
_entity_poly.pdbx_strand_id
1 'polypeptide(L)'
;MFLLRNTLELQLKYFIYRFCGQDSTNNRESHTHNLEKLWLLIKDETIEKFSDLRSSIDDVTKFVKRFNELDNNGERFRYPVDKSLSYKINKEYNLSGVINDARNTVEFFEYLDFRYDKFLEKE
;
A
#
# COMPACT_ATOMS: atom_id res chain seq x y z
N MET A 1 -9.92 9.88 -1.34
CA MET A 1 -8.57 9.81 -1.93
C MET A 1 -7.48 10.03 -0.90
N PHE A 2 -7.32 11.23 -0.32
CA PHE A 2 -6.30 11.49 0.70
C PHE A 2 -6.35 10.50 1.87
N LEU A 3 -7.53 10.30 2.49
CA LEU A 3 -7.67 9.35 3.60
C LEU A 3 -7.31 7.92 3.19
N LEU A 4 -7.85 7.41 2.07
CA LEU A 4 -7.53 6.08 1.55
C LEU A 4 -6.02 5.85 1.37
N ARG A 5 -5.31 6.86 0.85
CA ARG A 5 -3.86 6.80 0.71
C ARG A 5 -3.15 6.68 2.05
N ASN A 6 -3.54 7.48 3.03
CA ASN A 6 -2.93 7.40 4.36
C ASN A 6 -3.26 6.09 5.06
N THR A 7 -4.48 5.55 4.89
CA THR A 7 -4.85 4.23 5.40
C THR A 7 -3.93 3.14 4.85
N LEU A 8 -3.76 3.09 3.52
CA LEU A 8 -2.87 2.12 2.87
C LEU A 8 -1.41 2.30 3.30
N GLU A 9 -0.95 3.55 3.39
CA GLU A 9 0.41 3.87 3.87
C GLU A 9 0.64 3.35 5.29
N LEU A 10 -0.31 3.59 6.20
CA LEU A 10 -0.22 3.12 7.60
C LEU A 10 -0.27 1.60 7.70
N GLN A 11 -1.14 0.93 6.94
CA GLN A 11 -1.21 -0.54 6.92
C GLN A 11 0.10 -1.16 6.43
N LEU A 12 0.70 -0.62 5.35
CA LEU A 12 1.99 -1.12 4.86
C LEU A 12 3.11 -0.93 5.90
N LYS A 13 3.18 0.25 6.54
CA LYS A 13 4.16 0.49 7.60
C LYS A 13 3.95 -0.44 8.79
N TYR A 14 2.70 -0.65 9.19
CA TYR A 14 2.33 -1.62 10.21
C TYR A 14 2.87 -3.02 9.87
N PHE A 15 2.66 -3.50 8.64
CA PHE A 15 3.19 -4.80 8.21
C PHE A 15 4.71 -4.85 8.16
N ILE A 16 5.40 -3.77 7.77
CA ILE A 16 6.87 -3.72 7.81
C ILE A 16 7.36 -3.95 9.24
N TYR A 17 6.78 -3.26 10.23
CA TYR A 17 7.13 -3.46 11.63
C TYR A 17 6.75 -4.86 12.13
N ARG A 18 5.63 -5.39 11.67
CA ARG A 18 5.10 -6.68 12.10
C ARG A 18 5.90 -7.87 11.55
N PHE A 19 6.32 -7.81 10.29
CA PHE A 19 7.03 -8.88 9.58
C PHE A 19 8.54 -8.81 9.81
N CYS A 20 9.14 -7.63 9.64
CA CYS A 20 10.59 -7.45 9.73
C CYS A 20 11.08 -7.17 11.16
N GLY A 21 10.18 -6.97 12.12
CA GLY A 21 10.52 -6.68 13.52
C GLY A 21 11.39 -5.43 13.69
N GLN A 22 12.42 -5.53 14.52
CA GLN A 22 13.35 -4.42 14.83
C GLN A 22 14.48 -4.27 13.78
N ASP A 23 14.42 -4.92 12.61
CA ASP A 23 15.44 -4.70 11.58
C ASP A 23 15.54 -3.22 11.20
N SER A 24 16.65 -2.60 11.60
CA SER A 24 16.88 -1.16 11.49
C SER A 24 16.86 -0.66 10.04
N THR A 25 17.13 -1.52 9.07
CA THR A 25 17.18 -1.15 7.64
C THR A 25 15.77 -0.95 7.10
N ASN A 26 14.91 -1.96 7.24
CA ASN A 26 13.52 -1.89 6.77
C ASN A 26 12.71 -0.83 7.53
N ASN A 27 13.00 -0.66 8.83
CA ASN A 27 12.40 0.41 9.63
C ASN A 27 12.84 1.81 9.20
N ARG A 28 14.07 1.98 8.70
CA ARG A 28 14.48 3.26 8.12
C ARG A 28 13.78 3.50 6.78
N GLU A 29 13.69 2.48 5.93
CA GLU A 29 13.04 2.59 4.63
C GLU A 29 11.53 2.82 4.72
N SER A 30 10.89 2.39 5.81
CA SER A 30 9.47 2.61 6.08
C SER A 30 9.07 4.09 6.27
N HIS A 31 10.03 5.02 6.40
CA HIS A 31 9.76 6.45 6.52
C HIS A 31 9.32 7.09 5.20
N THR A 32 9.47 6.38 4.07
CA THR A 32 9.00 6.87 2.78
C THR A 32 7.47 6.98 2.73
N HIS A 33 6.97 7.92 1.94
CA HIS A 33 5.54 8.01 1.59
C HIS A 33 5.20 7.23 0.33
N ASN A 34 6.19 6.64 -0.35
CA ASN A 34 5.97 5.94 -1.61
C ASN A 34 5.37 4.55 -1.34
N LEU A 35 4.09 4.36 -1.70
CA LEU A 35 3.37 3.11 -1.39
C LEU A 35 3.98 1.90 -2.11
N GLU A 36 4.48 2.07 -3.34
CA GLU A 36 5.12 0.99 -4.10
C GLU A 36 6.39 0.52 -3.40
N LYS A 37 7.23 1.44 -2.92
CA LYS A 37 8.42 1.09 -2.14
C LYS A 37 8.06 0.37 -0.84
N LEU A 38 7.07 0.89 -0.10
CA LEU A 38 6.62 0.25 1.14
C LEU A 38 6.10 -1.17 0.91
N TRP A 39 5.33 -1.39 -0.16
CA TRP A 39 4.83 -2.72 -0.52
C TRP A 39 5.95 -3.69 -0.88
N LEU A 40 6.95 -3.26 -1.65
CA LEU A 40 8.08 -4.10 -2.04
C LEU A 40 8.89 -4.61 -0.84
N LEU A 41 8.93 -3.86 0.27
CA LEU A 41 9.63 -4.28 1.49
C LEU A 41 9.02 -5.53 2.14
N ILE A 42 7.71 -5.75 1.99
CA ILE A 42 7.00 -6.87 2.62
C ILE A 42 6.52 -7.92 1.62
N LYS A 43 6.57 -7.62 0.32
CA LYS A 43 5.96 -8.46 -0.72
C LYS A 43 6.54 -9.87 -0.74
N ASP A 44 7.85 -10.00 -0.75
CA ASP A 44 8.50 -11.31 -0.90
C ASP A 44 8.23 -12.20 0.33
N GLU A 45 8.30 -11.62 1.53
CA GLU A 45 7.93 -12.32 2.76
C GLU A 45 6.44 -12.70 2.80
N THR A 46 5.56 -11.84 2.28
CA THR A 46 4.13 -12.15 2.14
C THR A 46 3.92 -13.35 1.21
N ILE A 47 4.65 -13.42 0.09
CA ILE A 47 4.57 -14.54 -0.86
C ILE A 47 5.10 -15.83 -0.24
N GLU A 48 6.20 -15.75 0.51
CA GLU A 48 6.82 -16.89 1.18
C GLU A 48 5.87 -17.51 2.21
N LYS A 49 5.25 -16.69 3.06
CA LYS A 49 4.35 -17.16 4.14
C LYS A 49 2.95 -17.51 3.65
N PHE A 50 2.46 -16.86 2.59
CA PHE A 50 1.08 -16.97 2.11
C PHE A 50 1.01 -17.21 0.60
N SER A 51 1.72 -18.23 0.14
CA SER A 51 1.80 -18.59 -1.29
C SER A 51 0.44 -18.88 -1.94
N ASP A 52 -0.56 -19.33 -1.15
CA ASP A 52 -1.95 -19.53 -1.59
C ASP A 52 -2.63 -18.23 -2.04
N LEU A 53 -2.14 -17.08 -1.59
CA LEU A 53 -2.70 -15.75 -1.91
C LEU A 53 -2.03 -15.08 -3.10
N ARG A 54 -1.21 -15.79 -3.88
CA ARG A 54 -0.38 -15.20 -4.95
C ARG A 54 -1.17 -14.34 -5.94
N SER A 55 -2.35 -14.77 -6.38
CA SER A 55 -3.19 -13.99 -7.29
C SER A 55 -3.61 -12.65 -6.67
N SER A 56 -4.05 -12.67 -5.41
CA SER A 56 -4.45 -11.46 -4.68
C SER A 56 -3.26 -10.52 -4.45
N ILE A 57 -2.09 -11.06 -4.13
CA ILE A 57 -0.83 -10.31 -3.99
C ILE A 57 -0.47 -9.61 -5.30
N ASP A 58 -0.62 -10.28 -6.45
CA ASP A 58 -0.34 -9.69 -7.75
C ASP A 58 -1.34 -8.55 -8.09
N ASP A 59 -2.60 -8.68 -7.71
CA ASP A 59 -3.60 -7.62 -7.91
C ASP A 59 -3.38 -6.42 -7.00
N VAL A 60 -3.04 -6.65 -5.72
CA VAL A 60 -2.61 -5.60 -4.78
C VAL A 60 -1.36 -4.90 -5.30
N THR A 61 -0.38 -5.64 -5.83
CA THR A 61 0.84 -5.06 -6.43
C THR A 61 0.49 -4.09 -7.56
N LYS A 62 -0.37 -4.51 -8.50
CA LYS A 62 -0.80 -3.66 -9.62
C LYS A 62 -1.53 -2.42 -9.12
N PHE A 63 -2.41 -2.59 -8.14
CA PHE A 63 -3.18 -1.49 -7.58
C PHE A 63 -2.28 -0.48 -6.85
N VAL A 64 -1.43 -0.93 -5.93
CA VAL A 64 -0.52 -0.06 -5.17
C VAL A 64 0.36 0.76 -6.10
N LYS A 65 0.92 0.15 -7.14
CA LYS A 65 1.70 0.85 -8.16
C LYS A 65 0.87 1.93 -8.87
N ARG A 66 -0.29 1.56 -9.41
CA ARG A 66 -1.21 2.50 -10.09
C ARG A 66 -1.65 3.64 -9.17
N PHE A 67 -1.90 3.34 -7.89
CA PHE A 67 -2.37 4.33 -6.93
C PHE A 67 -1.25 5.28 -6.49
N ASN A 68 -0.02 4.77 -6.36
CA ASN A 68 1.17 5.59 -6.15
C ASN A 68 1.46 6.49 -7.36
N GLU A 69 1.25 6.01 -8.58
CA GLU A 69 1.36 6.85 -9.79
C GLU A 69 0.28 7.93 -9.85
N LEU A 70 -0.93 7.64 -9.34
CA LEU A 70 -2.03 8.60 -9.25
C LEU A 70 -1.75 9.68 -8.20
N ASP A 71 -1.22 9.32 -7.04
CA ASP A 71 -0.89 10.24 -5.94
C ASP A 71 0.34 9.77 -5.14
N ASN A 72 1.53 10.13 -5.63
CA ASN A 72 2.81 9.61 -5.15
C ASN A 72 3.18 10.01 -3.73
N ASN A 73 2.76 11.20 -3.27
CA ASN A 73 3.11 11.76 -1.97
C ASN A 73 1.87 12.27 -1.19
N GLY A 74 0.65 11.99 -1.69
CA GLY A 74 -0.58 12.38 -1.01
C GLY A 74 -0.97 13.82 -1.25
N GLU A 75 -0.30 14.52 -2.16
CA GLU A 75 -0.48 15.95 -2.38
C GLU A 75 -1.40 16.25 -3.55
N ARG A 76 -1.55 15.37 -4.54
CA ARG A 76 -2.22 15.74 -5.80
C ARG A 76 -3.70 16.05 -5.62
N PHE A 77 -4.38 15.33 -4.73
CA PHE A 77 -5.78 15.61 -4.40
C PHE A 77 -5.96 16.74 -3.37
N ARG A 78 -4.92 17.11 -2.62
CA ARG A 78 -4.96 18.24 -1.66
C ARG A 78 -4.61 19.57 -2.33
N TYR A 79 -3.65 19.53 -3.23
CA TYR A 79 -3.09 20.67 -3.95
C TYR A 79 -3.13 20.34 -5.45
N PRO A 80 -4.29 20.55 -6.10
CA PRO A 80 -4.54 20.11 -7.47
C PRO A 80 -3.74 20.90 -8.52
N VAL A 81 -3.19 22.04 -8.12
CA VAL A 81 -2.30 22.87 -8.93
C VAL A 81 -0.89 22.85 -8.36
N ASP A 82 0.11 22.97 -9.24
CA ASP A 82 1.50 23.18 -8.83
C ASP A 82 1.82 24.68 -8.66
N LYS A 83 3.10 24.97 -8.34
CA LYS A 83 3.57 26.35 -8.15
C LYS A 83 3.53 27.19 -9.44
N SER A 84 3.43 26.54 -10.60
CA SER A 84 3.31 27.14 -11.92
C SER A 84 1.85 27.24 -12.37
N LEU A 85 0.88 27.04 -11.46
CA LEU A 85 -0.56 27.05 -11.71
C LEU A 85 -1.02 25.99 -12.72
N SER A 86 -0.22 24.96 -12.95
CA SER A 86 -0.58 23.85 -13.83
C SER A 86 -1.28 22.74 -13.04
N TYR A 87 -2.35 22.18 -13.60
CA TYR A 87 -3.07 21.07 -12.97
C TYR A 87 -2.20 19.81 -12.92
N LYS A 88 -2.04 19.25 -11.72
CA LYS A 88 -1.29 17.99 -11.49
C LYS A 88 -2.06 16.75 -11.97
N ILE A 89 -3.38 16.86 -12.08
CA ILE A 89 -4.27 15.82 -12.60
C ILE A 89 -4.90 16.40 -13.86
N ASN A 90 -4.42 15.94 -15.02
CA ASN A 90 -4.82 16.44 -16.34
C ASN A 90 -5.46 15.37 -17.23
N LYS A 91 -5.90 14.26 -16.62
CA LYS A 91 -6.59 13.14 -17.27
C LYS A 91 -7.81 12.76 -16.46
N GLU A 92 -8.83 12.24 -17.12
CA GLU A 92 -9.98 11.64 -16.43
C GLU A 92 -9.57 10.34 -15.75
N TYR A 93 -10.07 10.15 -14.52
CA TYR A 93 -9.85 8.94 -13.73
C TYR A 93 -11.19 8.36 -13.31
N ASN A 94 -11.33 7.04 -13.43
CA ASN A 94 -12.44 6.30 -12.84
C ASN A 94 -12.27 6.23 -11.31
N LEU A 95 -12.68 7.28 -10.60
CA LEU A 95 -12.51 7.37 -9.14
C LEU A 95 -13.29 6.31 -8.38
N SER A 96 -14.47 5.90 -8.86
CA SER A 96 -15.24 4.82 -8.21
C SER A 96 -14.49 3.49 -8.29
N GLY A 97 -13.89 3.18 -9.44
CA GLY A 97 -13.01 2.01 -9.59
C GLY A 97 -11.81 2.08 -8.65
N VAL A 98 -11.13 3.22 -8.57
CA VAL A 98 -9.99 3.39 -7.65
C VAL A 98 -10.39 3.24 -6.18
N ILE A 99 -11.54 3.76 -5.77
CA ILE A 99 -12.06 3.61 -4.41
C ILE A 99 -12.38 2.13 -4.11
N ASN A 100 -12.97 1.43 -5.08
CA ASN A 100 -13.28 0.01 -4.95
C ASN A 100 -12.02 -0.84 -4.80
N ASP A 101 -11.01 -0.61 -5.65
CA ASP A 101 -9.73 -1.32 -5.56
C ASP A 101 -9.00 -1.01 -4.24
N ALA A 102 -9.09 0.23 -3.75
CA ALA A 102 -8.54 0.61 -2.46
C ALA A 102 -9.21 -0.15 -1.31
N ARG A 103 -10.55 -0.27 -1.34
CA ARG A 103 -11.29 -1.06 -0.35
C ARG A 103 -10.89 -2.53 -0.38
N ASN A 104 -10.86 -3.15 -1.55
CA ASN A 104 -10.43 -4.54 -1.71
C ASN A 104 -9.00 -4.76 -1.18
N THR A 105 -8.12 -3.77 -1.35
CA THR A 105 -6.75 -3.82 -0.82
C THR A 105 -6.71 -3.71 0.70
N VAL A 106 -7.56 -2.85 1.29
CA VAL A 106 -7.71 -2.77 2.75
C VAL A 106 -8.24 -4.09 3.32
N GLU A 107 -9.26 -4.68 2.70
CA GLU A 107 -9.81 -5.98 3.08
C GLU A 107 -8.78 -7.11 2.97
N PHE A 108 -7.96 -7.09 1.91
CA PHE A 108 -6.83 -8.01 1.78
C PHE A 108 -5.85 -7.86 2.95
N PHE A 109 -5.50 -6.64 3.33
CA PHE A 109 -4.60 -6.39 4.46
C PHE A 109 -5.20 -6.84 5.79
N GLU A 110 -6.49 -6.61 6.04
CA GLU A 110 -7.16 -7.12 7.24
C GLU A 110 -7.17 -8.66 7.29
N TYR A 111 -7.42 -9.31 6.15
CA TYR A 111 -7.36 -10.76 6.05
C TYR A 111 -5.94 -11.31 6.23
N LEU A 112 -4.94 -10.63 5.67
CA LEU A 112 -3.53 -10.97 5.83
C LEU A 112 -3.11 -10.89 7.30
N ASP A 113 -3.56 -9.87 8.02
CA ASP A 113 -3.28 -9.69 9.44
C ASP A 113 -3.80 -10.86 10.28
N PHE A 114 -5.08 -11.20 10.09
CA PHE A 114 -5.71 -12.36 10.71
C PHE A 114 -4.98 -13.67 10.39
N ARG A 115 -4.58 -13.86 9.13
CA ARG A 115 -3.83 -15.05 8.69
C ARG A 115 -2.45 -15.12 9.35
N TYR A 116 -1.80 -13.97 9.56
CA TYR A 116 -0.50 -13.90 10.20
C TYR A 116 -0.58 -14.17 11.71
N ASP A 117 -1.60 -13.68 12.42
CA ASP A 117 -1.89 -14.10 13.80
C ASP A 117 -1.98 -15.62 13.92
N LYS A 118 -2.74 -16.26 13.01
CA LYS A 118 -2.90 -17.71 12.97
C LYS A 118 -1.66 -18.48 12.55
N PHE A 119 -0.73 -17.84 11.85
CA PHE A 119 0.56 -18.41 11.53
C PHE A 119 1.45 -18.46 12.78
N LEU A 120 1.53 -17.35 13.53
CA LEU A 120 2.33 -17.25 14.75
C LEU A 120 1.84 -18.17 15.88
N GLU A 121 0.53 -18.44 15.99
CA GLU A 121 0.00 -19.40 16.97
C GLU A 121 0.47 -20.86 16.75
N LYS A 122 1.01 -21.17 15.55
CA LYS A 122 1.41 -22.54 15.16
C LYS A 122 2.93 -22.78 15.23
N GLU A 123 3.73 -21.73 15.41
CA GLU A 123 5.18 -21.81 15.65
C GLU A 123 5.49 -21.95 17.15
#